data_AF-A0AAN7DN64-F1
#
_entry.id   AF-A0AAN7DN64-F1
#
_cell.length_a   1.000
_cell.length_b   1.000
_cell.length_c   1.000
_cell.angle_alpha   90.00
_cell.angle_beta   90.00
_cell.angle_gamma   90.00
#
_symmetry.space_group_name_H-M   'P 1'
#
loop_
_entity.id
_entity.type
_entity.pdbx_description
1 polymer ?
#
loop_
_entity_poly.entity_id
_entity_poly.type
_entity_poly.pdbx_seq_one_letter_code
_entity_poly.pdbx_strand_id
1 'polypeptide(L)'
;MEDCNLSLLNEPSSFFLLLSTSLAFMVYLNWKESLFVVQVLTFKWYSVQYLLEYLDDLRLHILQQGRARKDLKTPILTSMPLPATEKRRFQGYYVNEAVGDYGYKLDEIRLKFTKLSNNGCHRMPSTSSAELDVLNMIHDMFKAIESKKDIMDQCTFEARYGLMWKTTWQDTQEHDVMACPNIFCHYYKNTVVYVSLLLGKTVCNKKLI
;
A
#
# COMPACT_ATOMS: atom_id res chain seq x y z
N MET A 1 -45.34 -32.20 -62.71
CA MET A 1 -46.47 -31.80 -61.87
C MET A 1 -46.19 -32.39 -60.51
N GLU A 2 -45.53 -31.59 -59.67
CA GLU A 2 -46.13 -30.88 -58.52
C GLU A 2 -45.99 -31.79 -57.29
N ASP A 3 -45.50 -31.42 -56.11
CA ASP A 3 -44.91 -30.20 -55.55
C ASP A 3 -44.26 -30.65 -54.22
N CYS A 4 -43.00 -30.31 -53.94
CA CYS A 4 -42.61 -29.28 -52.96
C CYS A 4 -43.71 -28.81 -51.98
N ASN A 5 -43.67 -29.28 -50.73
CA ASN A 5 -43.62 -28.40 -49.53
C ASN A 5 -43.71 -29.22 -48.23
N LEU A 6 -42.64 -29.20 -47.44
CA LEU A 6 -42.72 -28.67 -46.07
C LEU A 6 -41.30 -28.28 -45.62
N SER A 7 -40.98 -27.02 -45.88
CA SER A 7 -39.92 -26.28 -45.21
C SER A 7 -40.28 -26.06 -43.75
N LEU A 8 -39.33 -26.26 -42.83
CA LEU A 8 -38.90 -25.26 -41.84
C LEU A 8 -37.66 -25.75 -41.07
N LEU A 9 -36.52 -25.21 -41.51
CA LEU A 9 -35.33 -24.77 -40.74
C LEU A 9 -34.58 -25.83 -39.89
N ASN A 10 -33.40 -26.28 -40.33
CA ASN A 10 -32.08 -25.65 -40.05
C ASN A 10 -31.81 -25.51 -38.54
N GLU A 11 -30.99 -26.35 -37.92
CA GLU A 11 -29.50 -26.32 -37.87
C GLU A 11 -29.09 -26.23 -36.38
N PRO A 12 -27.83 -26.52 -35.99
CA PRO A 12 -27.51 -27.55 -35.02
C PRO A 12 -26.98 -26.98 -33.70
N SER A 13 -26.71 -27.87 -32.74
CA SER A 13 -25.76 -27.67 -31.63
C SER A 13 -26.16 -26.59 -30.62
N SER A 14 -26.25 -26.86 -29.32
CA SER A 14 -25.07 -27.09 -28.48
C SER A 14 -23.90 -26.12 -28.72
N PHE A 15 -24.16 -24.93 -29.28
CA PHE A 15 -23.30 -23.78 -29.14
C PHE A 15 -23.49 -23.23 -27.74
N PHE A 16 -22.83 -23.93 -26.82
CA PHE A 16 -22.16 -23.36 -25.66
C PHE A 16 -22.38 -21.85 -25.51
N LEU A 17 -23.21 -21.50 -24.55
CA LEU A 17 -23.05 -20.28 -23.76
C LEU A 17 -21.71 -20.34 -22.99
N LEU A 18 -20.60 -20.58 -23.68
CA LEU A 18 -19.26 -20.13 -23.30
C LEU A 18 -19.14 -18.67 -23.75
N LEU A 19 -20.08 -17.84 -23.29
CA LEU A 19 -19.69 -16.49 -22.90
C LEU A 19 -18.76 -16.70 -21.71
N SER A 20 -17.51 -16.98 -22.06
CA SER A 20 -16.30 -16.61 -21.36
C SER A 20 -16.56 -15.27 -20.68
N THR A 21 -17.09 -15.34 -19.47
CA THR A 21 -16.76 -14.37 -18.44
C THR A 21 -15.27 -14.54 -18.27
N SER A 22 -14.51 -13.84 -19.11
CA SER A 22 -13.12 -13.53 -18.87
C SER A 22 -13.13 -12.73 -17.57
N LEU A 23 -13.19 -13.45 -16.46
CA LEU A 23 -13.24 -12.92 -15.12
C LEU A 23 -11.95 -12.15 -14.99
N ALA A 24 -12.09 -10.83 -14.97
CA ALA A 24 -11.02 -9.90 -14.70
C ALA A 24 -10.30 -10.39 -13.45
N PHE A 25 -9.11 -10.96 -13.61
CA PHE A 25 -8.32 -11.39 -12.47
C PHE A 25 -7.25 -10.35 -12.25
N MET A 26 -7.29 -9.72 -11.08
CA MET A 26 -6.29 -8.76 -10.65
C MET A 26 -5.53 -9.36 -9.47
N VAL A 27 -4.22 -9.52 -9.62
CA VAL A 27 -3.41 -10.27 -8.66
C VAL A 27 -1.96 -9.79 -8.60
N TYR A 28 -1.35 -9.88 -7.42
CA TYR A 28 0.10 -9.80 -7.27
C TYR A 28 0.75 -11.14 -7.66
N LEU A 29 1.56 -11.13 -8.72
CA LEU A 29 2.16 -12.35 -9.29
C LEU A 29 3.16 -13.05 -8.36
N ASN A 30 3.83 -12.29 -7.51
CA ASN A 30 4.92 -12.72 -6.65
C ASN A 30 4.63 -12.41 -5.17
N TRP A 31 3.35 -12.48 -4.79
CA TRP A 31 2.90 -12.17 -3.43
C TRP A 31 3.59 -13.03 -2.38
N LYS A 32 3.65 -14.36 -2.60
CA LYS A 32 4.17 -15.31 -1.60
C LYS A 32 5.68 -15.18 -1.43
N GLU A 33 6.40 -15.09 -2.54
CA GLU A 33 7.86 -14.99 -2.59
C GLU A 33 8.34 -13.70 -1.92
N SER A 34 7.63 -12.60 -2.19
CA SER A 34 8.05 -11.26 -1.73
C SER A 34 7.72 -11.02 -0.26
N LEU A 35 6.57 -11.50 0.23
CA LEU A 35 6.14 -11.21 1.60
C LEU A 35 6.67 -12.18 2.65
N PHE A 36 7.04 -13.39 2.27
CA PHE A 36 7.60 -14.37 3.20
C PHE A 36 8.94 -13.90 3.81
N VAL A 37 9.77 -13.21 3.02
CA VAL A 37 11.09 -12.73 3.45
C VAL A 37 10.99 -11.60 4.48
N VAL A 38 9.96 -10.76 4.41
CA VAL A 38 9.91 -9.50 5.16
C VAL A 38 8.93 -9.53 6.35
N GLN A 39 8.23 -10.66 6.57
CA GLN A 39 7.18 -10.80 7.59
C GLN A 39 6.17 -9.63 7.63
N VAL A 40 5.95 -8.95 6.50
CA VAL A 40 5.22 -7.66 6.46
C VAL A 40 3.79 -7.75 7.00
N LEU A 41 3.23 -8.96 7.01
CA LEU A 41 1.90 -9.30 7.49
C LEU A 41 1.73 -9.13 9.00
N THR A 42 2.83 -9.12 9.77
CA THR A 42 2.80 -8.98 11.23
C THR A 42 2.88 -7.52 11.69
N PHE A 43 3.35 -6.62 10.83
CA PHE A 43 3.51 -5.22 11.18
C PHE A 43 2.18 -4.48 11.22
N LYS A 44 2.10 -3.50 12.11
CA LYS A 44 0.96 -2.59 12.16
C LYS A 44 1.07 -1.54 11.07
N TRP A 45 -0.06 -1.28 10.45
CA TRP A 45 -0.23 -0.24 9.45
C TRP A 45 -1.19 0.83 9.99
N TYR A 46 -0.84 2.09 9.74
CA TYR A 46 -1.61 3.24 10.17
C TYR A 46 -1.97 4.07 8.94
N SER A 47 -3.26 4.30 8.72
CA SER A 47 -3.70 5.27 7.71
C SER A 47 -3.16 6.64 8.10
N VAL A 48 -2.58 7.37 7.13
CA VAL A 48 -2.09 8.74 7.38
C VAL A 48 -3.21 9.63 7.92
N GLN A 49 -4.44 9.45 7.43
CA GLN A 49 -5.60 10.19 7.93
C GLN A 49 -5.84 9.93 9.43
N TYR A 50 -5.92 8.67 9.85
CA TYR A 50 -6.15 8.33 11.26
C TYR A 50 -4.98 8.72 12.15
N LEU A 51 -3.75 8.72 11.61
CA LEU A 51 -2.59 9.21 12.32
C LEU A 51 -2.66 10.72 12.57
N LEU A 52 -3.07 11.52 11.58
CA LEU A 52 -3.27 12.96 11.74
C LEU A 52 -4.36 13.26 12.78
N GLU A 53 -5.51 12.62 12.67
CA GLU A 53 -6.63 12.77 13.62
C GLU A 53 -6.17 12.43 15.05
N TYR A 54 -5.43 11.33 15.22
CA TYR A 54 -4.87 10.95 16.52
C TYR A 54 -3.89 11.99 17.08
N LEU A 55 -2.99 12.53 16.25
CA LEU A 55 -2.00 13.52 16.68
C LEU A 55 -2.67 14.85 17.08
N ASP A 56 -3.71 15.27 16.35
CA ASP A 56 -4.51 16.44 16.69
C ASP A 56 -5.29 16.24 18.00
N ASP A 57 -5.95 15.10 18.17
CA ASP A 57 -6.64 14.75 19.41
C ASP A 57 -5.68 14.73 20.60
N LEU A 58 -4.47 14.19 20.41
CA LEU A 58 -3.44 14.15 21.44
C LEU A 58 -2.96 15.56 21.82
N ARG A 59 -2.72 16.41 20.82
CA ARG A 59 -2.35 17.81 21.03
C ARG A 59 -3.44 18.56 21.81
N LEU A 60 -4.71 18.41 21.41
CA LEU A 60 -5.84 19.02 22.12
C LEU A 60 -5.95 18.50 23.55
N HIS A 61 -5.75 17.20 23.76
CA HIS A 61 -5.80 16.59 25.08
C HIS A 61 -4.75 17.19 26.02
N ILE A 62 -3.50 17.34 25.56
CA ILE A 62 -2.41 17.96 26.34
C ILE A 62 -2.74 19.41 26.69
N LEU A 63 -3.21 20.20 25.72
CA LEU A 63 -3.52 21.62 25.93
C LEU A 63 -4.73 21.85 26.85
N GLN A 64 -5.69 20.92 26.88
CA GLN A 64 -6.92 21.04 27.67
C GLN A 64 -6.80 20.42 29.06
N GLN A 65 -5.80 19.57 29.30
CA GLN A 65 -5.59 18.82 30.54
C GLN A 65 -5.40 19.72 31.79
N GLY A 66 -5.03 21.00 31.63
CA GLY A 66 -4.94 21.99 32.71
C GLY A 66 -6.25 22.72 33.05
N ARG A 67 -7.33 22.49 32.28
CA ARG A 67 -8.67 23.04 32.55
C ARG A 67 -9.55 21.94 33.15
N ALA A 68 -10.56 22.33 33.94
CA ALA A 68 -11.42 21.45 34.74
C ALA A 68 -12.32 20.44 33.97
N ARG A 69 -11.87 19.89 32.84
CA ARG A 69 -12.55 18.82 32.10
C ARG A 69 -11.99 17.46 32.55
N LYS A 70 -12.70 16.82 33.47
CA LYS A 70 -12.37 15.48 33.98
C LYS A 70 -12.69 14.32 33.01
N ASP A 71 -13.33 14.59 31.88
CA ASP A 71 -13.94 13.55 31.03
C ASP A 71 -13.28 13.38 29.64
N LEU A 72 -12.07 13.92 29.43
CA LEU A 72 -11.38 13.72 28.16
C LEU A 72 -10.87 12.27 28.07
N LYS A 73 -11.51 11.47 27.20
CA LYS A 73 -11.06 10.13 26.87
C LYS A 73 -9.65 10.20 26.25
N THR A 74 -8.76 9.31 26.69
CA THR A 74 -7.43 9.18 26.09
C THR A 74 -7.56 8.83 24.61
N PRO A 75 -6.92 9.58 23.70
CA PRO A 75 -6.92 9.26 22.27
C PRO A 75 -6.29 7.89 22.02
N ILE A 76 -6.88 7.10 21.12
CA ILE A 76 -6.40 5.76 20.76
C ILE A 76 -6.13 5.73 19.26
N LEU A 77 -4.88 5.44 18.88
CA LEU A 77 -4.52 5.23 17.50
C LEU A 77 -4.92 3.82 17.05
N THR A 78 -5.81 3.74 16.07
CA THR A 78 -6.25 2.46 15.49
C THR A 78 -5.23 1.97 14.46
N SER A 79 -4.62 0.81 14.71
CA SER A 79 -3.83 0.09 13.72
C SER A 79 -4.70 -0.85 12.88
N MET A 80 -4.25 -1.15 11.67
CA MET A 80 -4.84 -2.19 10.83
C MET A 80 -3.78 -3.18 10.33
N PRO A 81 -4.18 -4.39 9.91
CA PRO A 81 -3.30 -5.28 9.16
C PRO A 81 -2.91 -4.65 7.81
N LEU A 82 -1.98 -5.31 7.11
CA LEU A 82 -1.53 -4.91 5.77
C LEU A 82 -2.73 -4.56 4.86
N PRO A 83 -2.82 -3.33 4.31
CA PRO A 83 -3.94 -2.90 3.47
C PRO A 83 -3.83 -3.41 2.01
N ALA A 84 -3.28 -4.60 1.84
CA ALA A 84 -3.14 -5.30 0.56
C ALA A 84 -3.27 -6.81 0.79
N THR A 85 -3.72 -7.53 -0.23
CA THR A 85 -3.70 -9.00 -0.29
C THR A 85 -3.24 -9.44 -1.67
N GLU A 86 -2.98 -10.74 -1.86
CA GLU A 86 -2.67 -11.31 -3.17
C GLU A 86 -3.67 -10.85 -4.26
N LYS A 87 -4.96 -10.72 -3.90
CA LYS A 87 -6.05 -10.34 -4.80
C LYS A 87 -6.54 -8.90 -4.60
N ARG A 88 -5.90 -8.12 -3.73
CA ARG A 88 -6.27 -6.73 -3.44
C ARG A 88 -5.03 -5.85 -3.49
N ARG A 89 -4.98 -4.98 -4.51
CA ARG A 89 -3.91 -4.00 -4.66
C ARG A 89 -3.85 -3.08 -3.45
N PHE A 90 -2.65 -2.66 -3.08
CA PHE A 90 -2.45 -1.62 -2.07
C PHE A 90 -3.11 -0.32 -2.52
N GLN A 91 -3.88 0.34 -1.65
CA GLN A 91 -4.61 1.56 -1.98
C GLN A 91 -4.64 2.51 -0.79
N GLY A 92 -4.19 3.75 -1.00
CA GLY A 92 -4.18 4.80 0.02
C GLY A 92 -2.76 5.18 0.45
N TYR A 93 -2.68 5.93 1.55
CA TYR A 93 -1.42 6.38 2.14
C TYR A 93 -1.32 5.85 3.56
N TYR A 94 -0.25 5.10 3.83
CA TYR A 94 -0.06 4.46 5.12
C TYR A 94 1.35 4.66 5.63
N VAL A 95 1.47 4.55 6.94
CA VAL A 95 2.73 4.39 7.63
C VAL A 95 2.80 2.97 8.17
N ASN A 96 3.98 2.36 8.07
CA ASN A 96 4.25 1.05 8.66
C ASN A 96 5.14 1.22 9.91
N GLU A 97 4.81 0.51 10.98
CA GLU A 97 5.54 0.56 12.25
C GLU A 97 7.04 0.24 12.11
N ALA A 98 7.41 -0.66 11.19
CA ALA A 98 8.78 -1.11 10.97
C ALA A 98 9.53 -0.32 9.88
N VAL A 99 8.91 0.71 9.29
CA VAL A 99 9.52 1.52 8.23
C VAL A 99 9.79 2.93 8.73
N GLY A 100 11.06 3.35 8.67
CA GLY A 100 11.48 4.66 9.13
C GLY A 100 11.39 4.79 10.65
N ASP A 101 11.07 5.99 11.13
CA ASP A 101 11.11 6.32 12.56
C ASP A 101 9.71 6.33 13.22
N TYR A 102 8.64 6.04 12.48
CA TYR A 102 7.28 6.24 12.98
C TYR A 102 6.92 5.33 14.15
N GLY A 103 7.26 4.04 14.10
CA GLY A 103 7.00 3.12 15.21
C GLY A 103 7.65 3.60 16.51
N TYR A 104 8.94 3.93 16.45
CA TYR A 104 9.68 4.48 17.58
C TYR A 104 9.06 5.76 18.14
N LYS A 105 8.75 6.73 17.26
CA LYS A 105 8.14 8.01 17.67
C LYS A 105 6.78 7.82 18.33
N LEU A 106 5.94 6.91 17.80
CA LEU A 106 4.64 6.59 18.37
C LEU A 106 4.78 5.97 19.78
N ASP A 107 5.72 5.05 19.95
CA ASP A 107 6.00 4.44 21.25
C ASP A 107 6.52 5.47 22.26
N GLU A 108 7.43 6.34 21.85
CA GLU A 108 8.00 7.38 22.70
C GLU A 108 6.93 8.40 23.13
N ILE A 109 6.07 8.85 22.20
CA ILE A 109 4.91 9.69 22.51
C ILE A 109 4.01 8.99 23.53
N ARG A 110 3.68 7.71 23.31
CA ARG A 110 2.80 6.95 24.20
C ARG A 110 3.37 6.83 25.62
N LEU A 111 4.66 6.56 25.75
CA LEU A 111 5.34 6.47 27.04
C LEU A 111 5.34 7.81 27.78
N LYS A 112 5.73 8.90 27.10
CA LYS A 112 5.75 10.24 27.69
C LYS A 112 4.34 10.70 28.06
N PHE A 113 3.35 10.45 27.20
CA PHE A 113 1.96 10.80 27.47
C PHE A 113 1.36 10.01 28.66
N THR A 114 1.69 8.73 28.79
CA THR A 114 1.28 7.92 29.96
C THR A 114 1.85 8.50 31.25
N LYS A 115 3.14 8.88 31.23
CA LYS A 115 3.81 9.53 32.37
C LYS A 115 3.14 10.86 32.74
N LEU A 116 2.79 11.68 31.74
CA LEU A 116 2.06 12.93 31.96
C LEU A 116 0.71 12.67 32.62
N SER A 117 -0.05 11.68 32.13
CA SER A 117 -1.39 11.36 32.62
C SER A 117 -1.39 10.85 34.07
N ASN A 118 -0.38 10.09 34.48
CA ASN A 118 -0.28 9.53 35.83
C ASN A 118 0.14 10.55 36.91
N ASN A 119 0.74 11.68 36.53
CA ASN A 119 1.22 12.71 37.46
C ASN A 119 0.12 13.71 37.92
N GLY A 120 -1.16 13.37 37.76
CA GLY A 120 -2.30 14.28 37.94
C GLY A 120 -2.52 14.85 39.35
N CYS A 121 -1.91 14.31 40.41
CA CYS A 121 -2.18 14.76 41.78
C CYS A 121 -1.46 16.05 42.21
N HIS A 122 -0.45 16.54 41.48
CA HIS A 122 0.34 17.71 41.88
C HIS A 122 0.69 18.66 40.71
N ARG A 123 -0.22 18.85 39.75
CA ARG A 123 0.03 19.77 38.64
C ARG A 123 -0.04 21.23 39.10
N MET A 124 1.13 21.86 39.22
CA MET A 124 1.27 23.32 39.18
C MET A 124 0.73 23.84 37.83
N PRO A 125 0.07 25.02 37.80
CA PRO A 125 -0.62 25.55 36.62
C PRO A 125 0.30 25.98 35.44
N SER A 126 1.61 25.83 35.56
CA SER A 126 2.56 26.12 34.49
C SER A 126 2.72 24.93 33.55
N THR A 127 2.78 25.19 32.23
CA THR A 127 3.14 24.18 31.22
C THR A 127 4.46 23.51 31.61
N SER A 128 4.43 22.19 31.82
CA SER A 128 5.63 21.45 32.22
C SER A 128 6.55 21.23 31.01
N SER A 129 7.86 21.12 31.24
CA SER A 129 8.82 20.78 30.17
C SER A 129 8.41 19.48 29.45
N ALA A 130 7.86 18.52 30.19
CA ALA A 130 7.38 17.25 29.63
C ALA A 130 6.19 17.41 28.67
N GLU A 131 5.30 18.38 28.90
CA GLU A 131 4.20 18.68 27.96
C GLU A 131 4.74 19.30 26.67
N LEU A 132 5.68 20.25 26.79
CA LEU A 132 6.35 20.85 25.63
C LEU A 132 7.12 19.82 24.81
N ASP A 133 7.80 18.88 25.48
CA ASP A 133 8.51 17.79 24.80
C ASP A 133 7.58 16.94 23.95
N VAL A 134 6.41 16.55 24.48
CA VAL A 134 5.42 15.76 23.71
C VAL A 134 4.83 16.60 22.57
N LEU A 135 4.52 17.87 22.81
CA LEU A 135 4.02 18.77 21.76
C LEU A 135 5.03 18.97 20.61
N ASN A 136 6.32 19.08 20.94
CA ASN A 136 7.38 19.17 19.94
C ASN A 136 7.48 17.88 19.12
N MET A 137 7.37 16.71 19.77
CA MET A 137 7.36 15.43 19.05
C MET A 137 6.15 15.30 18.11
N ILE A 138 4.97 15.72 18.54
CA ILE A 138 3.77 15.76 17.69
C ILE A 138 4.02 16.67 16.47
N HIS A 139 4.60 17.85 16.70
CA HIS A 139 4.94 18.78 15.62
C HIS A 139 5.94 18.19 14.62
N ASP A 140 6.96 17.50 15.10
CA ASP A 140 7.95 16.83 14.25
C ASP A 140 7.33 15.67 13.45
N MET A 141 6.32 15.00 13.98
CA MET A 141 5.54 14.02 13.22
C MET A 141 4.69 14.69 12.13
N PHE A 142 4.04 15.82 12.41
CA PHE A 142 3.32 16.57 11.38
C PHE A 142 4.25 16.99 10.24
N LYS A 143 5.44 17.50 10.54
CA LYS A 143 6.45 17.82 9.52
C LYS A 143 6.90 16.60 8.70
N ALA A 144 7.07 15.44 9.36
CA ALA A 144 7.42 14.20 8.66
C ALA A 144 6.29 13.77 7.70
N ILE A 145 5.03 13.93 8.12
CA ILE A 145 3.86 13.61 7.28
C ILE A 145 3.75 14.59 6.11
N GLU A 146 3.92 15.89 6.36
CA GLU A 146 3.88 16.95 5.34
C GLU A 146 4.96 16.76 4.27
N SER A 147 6.17 16.40 4.69
CA SER A 147 7.28 16.06 3.77
C SER A 147 7.15 14.70 3.10
N LYS A 148 6.06 13.95 3.38
CA LYS A 148 5.83 12.57 2.92
C LYS A 148 6.97 11.61 3.24
N LYS A 149 7.74 11.90 4.30
CA LYS A 149 8.85 11.06 4.74
C LYS A 149 8.30 9.71 5.19
N ASP A 150 8.84 8.63 4.64
CA ASP A 150 8.51 7.23 4.97
C ASP A 150 7.00 6.88 4.87
N ILE A 151 6.22 7.67 4.13
CA ILE A 151 4.83 7.33 3.80
C ILE A 151 4.82 6.34 2.63
N MET A 152 4.05 5.28 2.81
CA MET A 152 3.82 4.25 1.81
C MET A 152 2.57 4.56 1.00
N ASP A 153 2.76 4.90 -0.27
CA ASP A 153 1.70 4.82 -1.28
C ASP A 153 1.81 3.49 -2.06
N GLN A 154 0.92 3.28 -3.02
CA GLN A 154 0.91 2.06 -3.83
C GLN A 154 2.24 1.83 -4.56
N CYS A 155 2.80 2.87 -5.19
CA CYS A 155 4.04 2.76 -5.96
C CYS A 155 5.22 2.42 -5.06
N THR A 156 5.31 3.08 -3.91
CA THR A 156 6.37 2.88 -2.91
C THR A 156 6.26 1.49 -2.29
N PHE A 157 5.04 1.04 -1.98
CA PHE A 157 4.77 -0.32 -1.49
C PHE A 157 5.25 -1.37 -2.49
N GLU A 158 4.81 -1.25 -3.75
CA GLU A 158 5.15 -2.20 -4.81
C GLU A 158 6.65 -2.20 -5.09
N ALA A 159 7.29 -1.03 -5.17
CA ALA A 159 8.73 -0.92 -5.37
C ALA A 159 9.52 -1.51 -4.18
N ARG A 160 9.13 -1.22 -2.95
CA ARG A 160 9.85 -1.65 -1.74
C ARG A 160 9.84 -3.17 -1.57
N TYR A 161 8.70 -3.80 -1.85
CA TYR A 161 8.56 -5.25 -1.72
C TYR A 161 8.71 -5.99 -3.06
N GLY A 162 9.07 -5.29 -4.14
CA GLY A 162 9.24 -5.87 -5.47
C GLY A 162 7.97 -6.49 -6.05
N LEU A 163 6.78 -6.06 -5.63
CA LEU A 163 5.50 -6.67 -6.01
C LEU A 163 5.05 -6.24 -7.40
N MET A 164 4.56 -7.20 -8.19
CA MET A 164 4.04 -6.96 -9.55
C MET A 164 2.55 -7.21 -9.63
N TRP A 165 1.76 -6.16 -9.85
CA TRP A 165 0.31 -6.25 -10.03
C TRP A 165 -0.04 -6.50 -11.50
N LYS A 166 -0.76 -7.58 -11.79
CA LYS A 166 -1.25 -7.92 -13.13
C LYS A 166 -2.76 -7.69 -13.24
N THR A 167 -3.19 -7.03 -14.32
CA THR A 167 -4.61 -6.88 -14.70
C THR A 167 -4.84 -7.58 -16.05
N THR A 168 -5.80 -8.51 -16.11
CA THR A 168 -6.08 -9.24 -17.37
C THR A 168 -6.72 -8.41 -18.48
N TRP A 169 -7.08 -7.15 -18.23
CA TRP A 169 -7.67 -6.26 -19.24
C TRP A 169 -6.67 -5.65 -20.24
N GLN A 170 -5.36 -5.79 -20.02
CA GLN A 170 -4.36 -4.99 -20.76
C GLN A 170 -3.08 -5.73 -21.14
N ASP A 171 -3.12 -7.07 -21.28
CA ASP A 171 -1.94 -7.86 -21.67
C ASP A 171 -2.02 -8.40 -23.12
N THR A 172 -2.65 -7.64 -24.02
CA THR A 172 -2.42 -7.75 -25.48
C THR A 172 -1.71 -6.55 -26.07
N GLN A 173 -1.40 -5.51 -25.28
CA GLN A 173 -0.32 -4.60 -25.65
C GLN A 173 0.94 -5.13 -24.99
N GLU A 174 1.75 -5.86 -25.76
CA GLU A 174 3.15 -6.09 -25.42
C GLU A 174 3.73 -4.76 -24.94
N HIS A 175 4.07 -4.69 -23.65
CA HIS A 175 4.75 -3.52 -23.11
C HIS A 175 6.09 -3.43 -23.84
N ASP A 176 6.19 -2.49 -24.78
CA ASP A 176 7.43 -2.28 -25.52
C ASP A 176 8.49 -1.74 -24.56
N VAL A 177 9.24 -2.67 -23.98
CA VAL A 177 10.39 -2.42 -23.10
C VAL A 177 11.41 -1.52 -23.80
N MET A 178 11.41 -1.45 -25.15
CA MET A 178 12.28 -0.57 -25.93
C MET A 178 11.85 0.90 -25.89
N ALA A 179 10.57 1.18 -25.63
CA ALA A 179 10.00 2.54 -25.61
C ALA A 179 9.78 3.08 -24.18
N CYS A 180 9.97 2.27 -23.14
CA CYS A 180 9.67 2.66 -21.76
C CYS A 180 10.81 3.48 -21.13
N PRO A 181 10.56 4.74 -20.68
CA PRO A 181 11.58 5.60 -20.06
C PRO A 181 11.92 5.21 -18.60
N ASN A 182 11.33 4.15 -18.06
CA ASN A 182 11.55 3.70 -16.69
C ASN A 182 12.91 2.97 -16.55
N ILE A 183 13.71 3.39 -15.56
CA ILE A 183 15.03 2.81 -15.26
C ILE A 183 14.99 1.30 -14.97
N PHE A 184 13.87 0.80 -14.44
CA PHE A 184 13.70 -0.64 -14.19
C PHE A 184 13.48 -1.45 -15.48
N CYS A 185 12.88 -0.86 -16.53
CA CYS A 185 12.78 -1.49 -17.84
C CYS A 185 14.15 -1.61 -18.52
N HIS A 186 15.04 -0.63 -18.31
CA HIS A 186 16.44 -0.72 -18.71
C HIS A 186 17.21 -1.84 -18.00
N TYR A 187 16.93 -2.06 -16.71
CA TYR A 187 17.52 -3.18 -15.98
C TYR A 187 17.06 -4.53 -16.52
N TYR A 188 15.76 -4.66 -16.85
CA TYR A 188 15.21 -5.86 -17.48
C TYR A 188 15.84 -6.14 -18.85
N LYS A 189 16.07 -5.09 -19.67
CA LYS A 189 16.78 -5.19 -20.95
C LYS A 189 18.17 -5.82 -20.80
N ASN A 190 18.94 -5.36 -19.80
CA ASN A 190 20.28 -5.90 -19.57
C ASN A 190 20.22 -7.36 -19.10
N THR A 191 19.29 -7.71 -18.22
CA THR A 191 19.15 -9.09 -17.73
C THR A 191 18.72 -10.05 -18.85
N VAL A 192 17.76 -9.68 -19.69
CA VAL A 192 17.29 -10.53 -20.81
C VAL A 192 18.38 -10.71 -21.87
N VAL A 193 19.13 -9.65 -22.21
CA VAL A 193 20.27 -9.73 -23.13
C VAL A 193 21.38 -10.60 -22.55
N TYR A 194 21.69 -10.46 -21.26
CA TYR A 194 22.72 -11.24 -20.58
C TYR A 194 22.36 -12.73 -20.51
N VAL A 195 21.09 -13.05 -20.20
CA VAL A 195 20.59 -14.44 -20.20
C VAL A 195 20.56 -15.03 -21.60
N SER A 196 20.23 -14.25 -22.63
CA SER A 196 20.22 -14.72 -24.03
C SER A 196 21.64 -14.98 -24.56
N LEU A 197 22.61 -14.14 -24.17
CA LEU A 197 24.04 -14.34 -24.44
C LEU A 197 24.59 -15.57 -23.72
N LEU A 198 24.24 -15.77 -22.45
CA LEU A 198 24.64 -16.93 -21.65
C LEU A 198 24.04 -18.25 -22.17
N LEU A 199 22.82 -18.21 -22.71
CA LEU A 199 22.12 -19.38 -23.25
C LEU A 199 22.41 -19.64 -24.74
N GLY A 200 23.35 -18.89 -25.35
CA GLY A 200 23.78 -19.12 -26.73
C GLY A 200 22.67 -18.94 -27.78
N LYS A 201 21.56 -18.27 -27.45
CA LYS A 201 20.47 -18.01 -28.40
C LYS A 201 20.71 -16.69 -29.10
N THR A 202 21.21 -16.75 -30.32
CA THR A 202 21.20 -15.60 -31.23
C THR A 202 19.76 -15.16 -31.46
N VAL A 203 19.41 -13.96 -31.00
CA VAL A 203 18.12 -13.31 -31.30
C VAL A 203 18.05 -13.11 -32.81
N CYS A 204 17.27 -13.97 -33.46
CA CYS A 204 17.06 -13.95 -34.90
C CYS A 204 16.15 -12.76 -35.23
N ASN A 205 16.75 -11.61 -35.56
CA ASN A 205 16.02 -10.47 -36.11
C ASN A 205 15.51 -10.83 -37.51
N LYS A 206 14.27 -11.34 -37.59
CA LYS A 206 13.54 -11.33 -38.86
C LYS A 206 13.12 -9.90 -39.16
N LYS A 207 13.90 -9.22 -40.01
CA LYS A 207 13.40 -8.09 -40.79
C LYS A 207 12.35 -8.63 -41.75
N LEU A 208 11.11 -8.18 -41.60
CA LEU A 208 10.09 -8.23 -42.64
C LEU A 208 10.38 -7.06 -43.61
N ILE A 209 10.85 -7.39 -44.82
CA ILE A 209 10.55 -6.66 -46.05
C ILE A 209 9.67 -7.60 -46.86
#